data_AF-A0A1F9Y9C9-F1
#
_entry.id   AF-A0A1F9Y9C9-F1
#
_cell.length_a   1.000
_cell.length_b   1.000
_cell.length_c   1.000
_cell.angle_alpha   90.00
_cell.angle_beta   90.00
_cell.angle_gamma   90.00
#
_symmetry.space_group_name_H-M   'P 1'
#
loop_
_entity.id
_entity.type
_entity.pdbx_description
1 polymer ?
#
loop_
_entity_poly.entity_id
_entity_poly.type
_entity_poly.pdbx_seq_one_letter_code
_entity_poly.pdbx_strand_id
1 'polypeptide(L)' 'MQTTTLPLANMSIEDKLSTMESLWDDLCRNNSDIPSPKWHGTVLAARQKSIEKGIEQYMDWEQAKRKIRAKIK' A
#
# COMPACT_ATOMS: atom_id res chain seq x y z
N MET A 1 2.99 21.59 -16.01
CA MET A 1 2.27 20.81 -14.98
C MET A 1 0.94 21.51 -14.75
N GLN A 2 -0.19 20.92 -15.16
CA GLN A 2 -1.50 21.46 -14.80
C GLN A 2 -1.80 21.00 -13.37
N THR A 3 -2.18 21.92 -12.51
CA THR A 3 -2.56 21.63 -11.12
C THR A 3 -4.08 21.72 -10.99
N THR A 4 -4.71 20.62 -10.61
CA THR A 4 -6.14 20.57 -10.30
C THR A 4 -6.36 20.94 -8.84
N THR A 5 -7.14 21.99 -8.58
CA THR A 5 -7.52 22.39 -7.22
C THR A 5 -8.84 21.74 -6.84
N LEU A 6 -8.82 20.88 -5.82
CA LEU A 6 -10.03 20.29 -5.23
C LEU A 6 -10.56 21.20 -4.11
N PRO A 7 -11.89 21.41 -3.98
CA PRO A 7 -12.48 22.20 -2.91
C PRO A 7 -12.53 21.42 -1.58
N LEU A 8 -11.38 20.93 -1.10
CA LEU A 8 -11.25 20.02 0.05
C LEU A 8 -11.90 20.56 1.33
N ALA A 9 -11.98 21.88 1.49
CA ALA A 9 -12.62 22.50 2.65
C ALA A 9 -14.14 22.24 2.71
N ASN A 10 -14.78 22.04 1.55
CA ASN A 10 -16.24 21.88 1.43
C ASN A 10 -16.68 20.41 1.38
N MET A 11 -15.73 19.48 1.35
CA MET A 11 -16.01 18.05 1.27
C MET A 11 -16.22 17.46 2.66
N SER A 12 -17.23 16.58 2.77
CA SER A 12 -17.38 15.71 3.94
C SER A 12 -16.17 14.77 4.07
N ILE A 13 -16.08 14.05 5.20
CA ILE A 13 -15.01 13.06 5.38
C ILE A 13 -15.21 11.92 4.38
N GLU A 14 -16.44 11.50 4.18
CA GLU A 14 -16.86 10.46 3.24
C GLU A 14 -16.47 10.82 1.81
N ASP A 15 -16.73 12.06 1.38
CA ASP A 15 -16.35 12.54 0.05
C ASP A 15 -14.83 12.54 -0.13
N LYS A 16 -14.08 12.92 0.90
CA LYS A 16 -12.61 12.93 0.86
C LYS A 16 -12.07 11.51 0.70
N LEU A 17 -12.60 10.56 1.47
CA LEU A 17 -12.19 9.16 1.40
C LEU A 17 -12.52 8.56 0.02
N SER A 18 -13.74 8.75 -0.46
CA SER A 18 -14.17 8.29 -1.80
C SER A 18 -13.32 8.91 -2.93
N THR A 19 -12.97 10.19 -2.80
CA THR A 19 -12.08 10.86 -3.75
C THR A 19 -10.67 10.29 -3.69
N MET A 20 -10.13 10.02 -2.50
CA MET A 20 -8.83 9.37 -2.35
C MET A 20 -8.82 7.97 -2.99
N GLU A 21 -9.88 7.18 -2.80
CA GLU A 21 -10.01 5.85 -3.41
C GLU A 21 -10.08 5.94 -4.94
N SER A 22 -10.88 6.87 -5.48
CA SER A 22 -11.00 7.08 -6.92
C SER A 22 -9.67 7.50 -7.55
N LEU A 23 -8.93 8.40 -6.89
CA LEU A 23 -7.59 8.81 -7.32
C LEU A 23 -6.60 7.63 -7.26
N TRP A 24 -6.66 6.84 -6.20
CA TRP A 24 -5.80 5.67 -6.04
C TRP A 24 -6.04 4.61 -7.11
N ASP A 25 -7.31 4.33 -7.42
CA ASP A 25 -7.71 3.40 -8.47
C ASP A 25 -7.25 3.86 -9.86
N ASP A 26 -7.38 5.15 -10.17
CA ASP A 26 -6.93 5.73 -11.45
C ASP A 26 -5.39 5.62 -11.59
N LEU A 27 -4.64 5.98 -10.55
CA LEU A 27 -3.19 5.83 -10.52
C LEU A 27 -2.75 4.37 -10.69
N CYS A 28 -3.49 3.43 -10.11
CA CYS A 28 -3.19 2.01 -10.24
C CYS A 28 -3.46 1.46 -11.65
N ARG A 29 -4.42 2.04 -12.40
CA ARG A 29 -4.70 1.65 -13.80
C ARG A 29 -3.60 2.11 -14.75
N ASN A 30 -2.97 3.25 -14.47
CA ASN A 30 -1.90 3.85 -15.27
C ASN A 30 -0.50 3.61 -14.67
N ASN A 31 -0.28 2.43 -14.06
CA ASN A 31 0.91 2.10 -13.27
C ASN A 31 2.25 2.21 -14.04
N SER A 32 2.22 2.15 -15.38
CA SER A 32 3.41 2.24 -16.22
C SER A 32 4.22 3.54 -16.03
N ASP A 33 3.57 4.61 -15.58
CA ASP A 33 4.16 5.94 -15.55
C ASP A 33 4.88 6.24 -14.22
N ILE A 34 4.72 5.39 -13.21
CA ILE A 34 5.37 5.54 -11.90
C ILE A 34 6.28 4.32 -11.67
N PRO A 35 7.57 4.40 -12.07
CA PRO A 35 8.47 3.28 -11.87
C PRO A 35 8.64 3.01 -10.37
N SER A 36 8.59 1.73 -10.00
CA SER A 36 8.96 1.31 -8.65
C SER A 36 10.36 1.84 -8.30
N PRO A 37 10.57 2.33 -7.06
CA PRO A 37 11.90 2.76 -6.62
C PRO A 37 12.94 1.64 -6.81
N LYS A 38 14.19 2.01 -7.15
CA LYS A 38 15.28 1.04 -7.40
C LYS A 38 15.49 0.04 -6.26
N TRP A 39 15.25 0.45 -5.02
CA TRP A 39 15.42 -0.41 -3.84
C TRP A 39 14.32 -1.48 -3.70
N HIS A 40 13.15 -1.28 -4.32
CA HIS A 40 11.98 -2.15 -4.15
C HIS A 40 12.28 -3.58 -4.57
N GLY A 41 12.87 -3.77 -5.75
CA GLY A 41 13.26 -5.09 -6.25
C GLY A 41 14.28 -5.80 -5.35
N THR A 42 15.25 -5.06 -4.80
CA THR A 42 16.25 -5.62 -3.88
C THR A 42 15.60 -6.17 -2.61
N VAL A 43 14.64 -5.45 -2.03
CA VAL A 43 13.92 -5.89 -0.82
C VAL A 43 13.06 -7.13 -1.12
N LEU A 44 12.35 -7.15 -2.25
CA LEU A 44 11.55 -8.31 -2.65
C LEU A 44 12.42 -9.55 -2.87
N ALA A 45 13.55 -9.41 -3.56
CA ALA A 45 14.49 -10.51 -3.78
C ALA A 45 15.09 -11.04 -2.46
N ALA A 46 15.38 -10.16 -1.49
CA ALA A 46 15.86 -10.56 -0.18
C ALA A 46 14.80 -11.35 0.60
N ARG A 47 13.55 -10.89 0.61
CA ARG A 47 12.41 -11.58 1.26
C ARG A 47 12.14 -12.93 0.62
N GLN A 48 12.14 -13.00 -0.71
CA GLN A 48 11.97 -14.26 -1.44
C GLN A 48 13.02 -15.30 -1.04
N LYS A 49 14.30 -14.91 -1.01
CA LYS A 49 15.39 -15.79 -0.53
C LYS A 49 15.22 -16.21 0.93
N SER A 50 14.68 -15.34 1.78
CA SER A 50 14.41 -15.66 3.19
C SER A 50 13.36 -16.75 3.33
N ILE A 51 12.30 -16.68 2.52
CA ILE A 51 11.25 -17.70 2.46
C ILE A 51 11.78 -19.03 1.94
N GLU A 52 12.56 -19.01 0.84
CA GLU A 52 13.18 -20.21 0.27
C GLU A 52 14.13 -20.91 1.25
N LYS A 53 14.80 -20.15 2.11
CA LYS A 53 15.65 -20.67 3.19
C LYS A 53 14.89 -21.10 4.45
N GLY A 54 13.57 -20.92 4.49
CA GLY A 54 12.72 -21.22 5.64
C GLY A 54 12.89 -20.26 6.83
N ILE A 55 13.56 -19.12 6.64
CA ILE A 55 13.77 -18.10 7.67
C ILE A 55 12.49 -17.29 7.90
N GLU A 56 11.78 -16.97 6.81
CA GLU A 56 10.47 -16.33 6.82
C GLU A 56 9.41 -17.29 6.29
N GLN A 57 8.17 -17.13 6.75
CA GLN A 57 7.03 -17.92 6.30
C GLN A 57 5.83 -17.01 6.07
N TYR A 58 5.01 -17.39 5.09
CA TYR A 58 3.70 -16.76 4.92
C TYR A 58 2.84 -16.97 6.16
N MET A 59 2.05 -15.97 6.47
CA MET A 59 1.13 -15.99 7.59
C MET A 59 -0.26 -15.64 7.09
N ASP A 60 -1.25 -16.40 7.54
CA ASP A 60 -2.64 -16.03 7.36
C ASP A 60 -2.91 -14.61 7.89
N TRP A 61 -3.70 -13.85 7.14
CA TRP A 61 -3.95 -12.44 7.45
C TRP A 61 -4.69 -12.25 8.78
N GLU A 62 -5.67 -13.12 9.08
CA GLU A 62 -6.35 -13.06 10.38
C GLU A 62 -5.39 -13.40 11.53
N GLN A 63 -4.50 -14.37 11.33
CA GLN A 63 -3.45 -14.68 12.30
C GLN A 63 -2.51 -13.48 12.53
N ALA A 64 -2.06 -12.81 11.47
CA ALA A 64 -1.21 -11.63 11.57
C ALA A 64 -1.88 -10.51 12.37
N LYS A 65 -3.15 -10.20 12.06
CA LYS A 65 -3.95 -9.21 12.80
C LYS A 65 -4.06 -9.55 14.29
N ARG A 66 -4.33 -10.82 14.64
CA ARG A 66 -4.39 -11.26 16.04
C ARG A 66 -3.06 -11.05 16.76
N LYS A 67 -1.94 -11.44 16.14
CA LYS A 67 -0.59 -11.26 16.72
C LYS A 67 -0.24 -9.80 16.95
N ILE A 68 -0.56 -8.91 16.00
CA ILE A 68 -0.30 -7.47 16.14
C ILE A 68 -1.12 -6.89 17.30
N ARG A 69 -2.43 -7.17 17.36
CA ARG A 69 -3.29 -6.68 18.45
C ARG A 69 -2.84 -7.18 19.82
N ALA A 70 -2.37 -8.42 19.91
CA ALA A 70 -1.84 -8.98 21.15
C ALA A 70 -0.54 -8.29 21.64
N LYS A 71 0.24 -7.69 20.74
CA LYS A 71 1.49 -6.97 21.07
C LYS A 71 1.28 -5.50 21.42
N ILE A 72 0.14 -4.92 21.07
CA ILE A 72 -0.19 -3.49 21.29
C ILE A 72 -1.03 -3.31 22.57
N LYS A 73 -1.36 -4.40 23.27
CA LYS A 73 -2.06 -4.39 24.55
C LYS A 73 -1.05 -4.27 25.70
#